data_AF-A0AAV8X4V0-F1
#
_entry.id   AF-A0AAV8X4V0-F1
#
_cell.length_a   1.000
_cell.length_b   1.000
_cell.length_c   1.000
_cell.angle_alpha   90.00
_cell.angle_beta   90.00
_cell.angle_gamma   90.00
#
_symmetry.space_group_name_H-M   'P 1'
#
loop_
_entity.id
_entity.type
_entity.pdbx_description
1 polymer ?
#
loop_
_entity_poly.entity_id
_entity_poly.type
_entity_poly.pdbx_seq_one_letter_code
_entity_poly.pdbx_strand_id
1 'polypeptide(L)'
;MVLELKQLVLTNISSVLLTNFPDIKILNLEGNHLEALDKNFYFGNLRELYLKENKWKCTGSLEWVLKLNRTIVKDLDQLFCHGMPHQGKPLLPIAQYFKVNVILRTNVQKKCECSLSHVVRDPKTDLLEPIIMVNCSNRDFTELPSRLPRKTKILHLEGNSIANLKPLKTNPAYRSLMDLYLDNNRVDSIGVLEGSHWLTHFRAFSLKGNKLTKEMLQKYASQVKDVHDIKCSYVEGDENSLLPIAELSRSSVCRFPTEYSVQEALDLLNAVLACLIIFILGKLAYDYYHFKRTGRLPWIVTKMP
;
A
#
# COMPACT_ATOMS: atom_id res chain seq x y z
N MET A 1 -50.63 -20.33 -2.85
CA MET A 1 -50.57 -19.68 -4.17
C MET A 1 -49.13 -19.66 -4.68
N VAL A 2 -48.94 -19.84 -5.98
CA VAL A 2 -47.64 -19.73 -6.66
C VAL A 2 -47.62 -18.41 -7.44
N LEU A 3 -46.57 -17.62 -7.30
CA LEU A 3 -46.35 -16.39 -8.04
C LEU A 3 -45.08 -16.52 -8.88
N GLU A 4 -45.27 -16.61 -10.20
CA GLU A 4 -44.20 -16.73 -11.19
C GLU A 4 -43.87 -15.35 -11.77
N LEU A 5 -42.69 -14.83 -11.47
CA LEU A 5 -42.17 -13.54 -11.96
C LEU A 5 -40.80 -13.75 -12.65
N LYS A 6 -40.67 -14.81 -13.44
CA LYS A 6 -39.42 -15.21 -14.09
C LYS A 6 -39.15 -14.44 -15.39
N GLN A 7 -37.91 -14.02 -15.62
CA GLN A 7 -37.45 -13.40 -16.88
C GLN A 7 -38.23 -12.14 -17.31
N LEU A 8 -38.63 -11.32 -16.34
CA LEU A 8 -39.40 -10.09 -16.56
C LEU A 8 -38.54 -8.83 -16.52
N VAL A 9 -37.21 -8.96 -16.48
CA VAL A 9 -36.25 -7.84 -16.42
C VAL A 9 -36.47 -6.96 -15.18
N LEU A 10 -37.01 -7.53 -14.09
CA LEU A 10 -37.27 -6.80 -12.85
C LEU A 10 -35.96 -6.32 -12.23
N THR A 11 -35.89 -5.04 -11.88
CA THR A 11 -34.73 -4.43 -11.22
C THR A 11 -34.88 -4.29 -9.72
N ASN A 12 -36.13 -4.34 -9.22
CA ASN A 12 -36.44 -4.29 -7.80
C ASN A 12 -37.70 -5.11 -7.50
N ILE A 13 -37.85 -5.53 -6.25
CA ILE A 13 -39.03 -6.18 -5.71
C ILE A 13 -39.48 -5.44 -4.44
N SER A 14 -40.75 -5.03 -4.40
CA SER A 14 -41.28 -4.30 -3.24
C SER A 14 -41.24 -5.17 -1.99
N SER A 15 -40.71 -4.63 -0.90
CA SER A 15 -40.68 -5.30 0.41
C SER A 15 -42.06 -5.55 1.00
N VAL A 16 -43.10 -4.88 0.50
CA VAL A 16 -44.50 -5.01 0.95
C VAL A 16 -45.28 -6.07 0.16
N LEU A 17 -44.71 -6.65 -0.90
CA LEU A 17 -45.39 -7.62 -1.75
C LEU A 17 -46.02 -8.77 -0.94
N LEU A 18 -45.23 -9.38 -0.06
CA LEU A 18 -45.66 -10.54 0.73
C LEU A 18 -46.56 -10.15 1.91
N THR A 19 -46.58 -8.86 2.29
CA THR A 19 -47.56 -8.30 3.22
C THR A 19 -48.92 -8.18 2.56
N ASN A 20 -48.97 -7.70 1.32
CA ASN A 20 -50.22 -7.54 0.57
C ASN A 20 -50.81 -8.86 0.07
N PHE A 21 -49.96 -9.88 -0.13
CA PHE A 21 -50.37 -11.19 -0.63
C PHE A 21 -49.88 -12.35 0.28
N PRO A 22 -50.46 -12.50 1.49
CA PRO A 22 -49.97 -13.43 2.52
C PRO A 22 -50.13 -14.93 2.19
N ASP A 23 -50.94 -15.26 1.17
CA ASP A 23 -51.22 -16.62 0.72
C ASP A 23 -50.18 -17.18 -0.28
N ILE A 24 -49.25 -16.34 -0.73
CA ILE A 24 -48.13 -16.77 -1.58
C ILE A 24 -47.25 -17.73 -0.76
N LYS A 25 -47.03 -18.92 -1.32
CA LYS A 25 -46.15 -19.96 -0.73
C LYS A 25 -44.92 -20.19 -1.59
N ILE A 26 -45.00 -19.92 -2.88
CA ILE A 26 -43.90 -20.09 -3.84
C ILE A 26 -43.77 -18.77 -4.60
N LEU A 27 -42.56 -18.21 -4.60
CA LEU A 27 -42.22 -17.01 -5.35
C LEU A 27 -41.01 -17.31 -6.23
N ASN A 28 -41.18 -17.16 -7.55
CA ASN A 28 -40.10 -17.35 -8.51
C ASN A 28 -39.68 -16.01 -9.11
N LEU A 29 -38.44 -15.58 -8.84
CA LEU A 29 -37.84 -14.35 -9.36
C LEU A 29 -36.62 -14.65 -10.25
N GLU A 30 -36.50 -15.88 -10.74
CA GLU A 30 -35.39 -16.32 -11.57
C GLU A 30 -35.22 -15.46 -12.85
N GLY A 31 -33.97 -15.24 -13.26
CA GLY A 31 -33.67 -14.64 -14.57
C GLY A 31 -34.05 -13.17 -14.70
N ASN A 32 -34.13 -12.42 -13.59
CA ASN A 32 -34.38 -10.98 -13.60
C ASN A 32 -33.09 -10.16 -13.48
N HIS A 33 -33.21 -8.86 -13.30
CA HIS A 33 -32.10 -7.91 -13.14
C HIS A 33 -31.97 -7.40 -11.69
N LEU A 34 -32.36 -8.21 -10.71
CA LEU A 34 -32.25 -7.83 -9.31
C LEU A 34 -30.78 -7.77 -8.89
N GLU A 35 -30.39 -6.64 -8.29
CA GLU A 35 -29.04 -6.45 -7.75
C GLU A 35 -28.95 -6.79 -6.25
N ALA A 36 -30.05 -6.60 -5.51
CA ALA A 36 -30.18 -6.91 -4.10
C ALA A 36 -31.65 -7.12 -3.73
N LEU A 37 -31.89 -7.83 -2.63
CA LEU A 37 -33.18 -7.76 -1.94
C LEU A 37 -33.13 -6.61 -0.93
N ASP A 38 -34.29 -5.99 -0.67
CA ASP A 38 -34.42 -4.99 0.39
C ASP A 38 -33.87 -5.57 1.72
N LYS A 39 -33.13 -4.76 2.49
CA LYS A 39 -32.59 -5.18 3.80
C LYS A 39 -33.68 -5.65 4.77
N ASN A 40 -34.90 -5.14 4.57
CA ASN A 40 -36.10 -5.42 5.34
C ASN A 40 -37.04 -6.40 4.61
N PHE A 41 -36.56 -7.08 3.55
CA PHE A 41 -37.38 -8.04 2.82
C PHE A 41 -37.87 -9.14 3.76
N TYR A 42 -39.19 -9.24 3.88
CA TYR A 42 -39.87 -10.16 4.78
C TYR A 42 -40.30 -11.41 4.01
N PHE A 43 -39.81 -12.59 4.41
CA PHE A 43 -40.11 -13.85 3.72
C PHE A 43 -41.55 -14.36 3.96
N GLY A 44 -42.27 -13.82 4.96
CA GLY A 44 -43.65 -14.20 5.23
C GLY A 44 -43.87 -15.69 5.36
N ASN A 45 -44.90 -16.18 4.68
CA ASN A 45 -45.29 -17.58 4.65
C ASN A 45 -44.68 -18.37 3.49
N LEU A 46 -43.63 -17.84 2.84
CA LEU A 46 -42.96 -18.53 1.75
C LEU A 46 -42.38 -19.86 2.20
N ARG A 47 -42.59 -20.88 1.38
CA ARG A 47 -41.96 -22.20 1.47
C ARG A 47 -40.83 -22.34 0.46
N GLU A 48 -40.98 -21.70 -0.69
CA GLU A 48 -40.01 -21.76 -1.79
C GLU A 48 -39.79 -20.39 -2.40
N LEU A 49 -38.51 -20.05 -2.59
CA LEU A 49 -38.04 -18.85 -3.26
C LEU A 49 -36.93 -19.23 -4.23
N TYR A 50 -37.04 -18.76 -5.47
CA TYR A 50 -36.07 -18.95 -6.54
C TYR A 50 -35.50 -17.60 -6.97
N LEU A 51 -34.17 -17.47 -6.96
CA LEU A 51 -33.41 -16.22 -7.10
C LEU A 51 -32.25 -16.33 -8.10
N LYS A 52 -31.96 -17.50 -8.66
CA LYS A 52 -30.83 -17.69 -9.59
C LYS A 52 -30.99 -16.83 -10.85
N GLU A 53 -29.88 -16.69 -11.57
CA GLU A 53 -29.82 -15.94 -12.84
C GLU A 53 -30.18 -14.44 -12.73
N ASN A 54 -30.02 -13.85 -11.55
CA ASN A 54 -30.13 -12.40 -11.33
C ASN A 54 -28.76 -11.70 -11.39
N LYS A 55 -28.75 -10.36 -11.23
CA LYS A 55 -27.55 -9.51 -11.34
C LYS A 55 -27.00 -9.13 -9.96
N TRP A 56 -26.85 -10.11 -9.07
CA TRP A 56 -26.52 -9.88 -7.66
C TRP A 56 -25.23 -9.07 -7.46
N LYS A 57 -25.36 -7.87 -6.92
CA LYS A 57 -24.23 -6.98 -6.67
C LYS A 57 -23.50 -7.41 -5.40
N CYS A 58 -22.24 -7.79 -5.55
CA CYS A 58 -21.39 -8.25 -4.45
C CYS A 58 -20.44 -7.17 -3.93
N THR A 59 -20.96 -5.97 -3.74
CA THR A 59 -20.19 -4.83 -3.20
C THR A 59 -21.02 -4.14 -2.12
N GLY A 60 -20.37 -3.70 -1.03
CA GLY A 60 -21.07 -2.99 0.05
C GLY A 60 -21.73 -3.93 1.07
N SER A 61 -22.89 -3.54 1.61
CA SER A 61 -23.58 -4.32 2.64
C SER A 61 -24.33 -5.51 2.04
N LEU A 62 -23.94 -6.72 2.44
CA LEU A 62 -24.56 -7.99 2.05
C LEU A 62 -25.37 -8.61 3.20
N GLU A 63 -25.88 -7.78 4.11
CA GLU A 63 -26.66 -8.24 5.27
C GLU A 63 -27.90 -9.06 4.88
N TRP A 64 -28.58 -8.69 3.80
CA TRP A 64 -29.76 -9.41 3.32
C TRP A 64 -29.42 -10.85 2.90
N VAL A 65 -28.23 -11.07 2.32
CA VAL A 65 -27.74 -12.41 1.91
C VAL A 65 -27.59 -13.31 3.13
N LEU A 66 -27.09 -12.75 4.24
CA LEU A 66 -26.88 -13.48 5.49
C LEU A 66 -28.20 -13.85 6.18
N LYS A 67 -29.31 -13.20 5.83
CA LYS A 67 -30.66 -13.53 6.30
C LYS A 67 -31.35 -14.58 5.44
N LEU A 68 -30.80 -14.94 4.27
CA LEU A 68 -31.38 -15.97 3.42
C LEU A 68 -31.37 -17.32 4.13
N ASN A 69 -32.48 -18.04 4.03
CA ASN A 69 -32.65 -19.34 4.66
C ASN A 69 -32.61 -20.44 3.60
N ARG A 70 -31.72 -21.43 3.78
CA ARG A 70 -31.60 -22.63 2.92
C ARG A 70 -32.89 -23.45 2.82
N THR A 71 -33.79 -23.37 3.81
CA THR A 71 -35.07 -24.08 3.73
C THR A 71 -36.06 -23.41 2.77
N ILE A 72 -35.96 -22.09 2.59
CA ILE A 72 -36.86 -21.28 1.75
C ILE A 72 -36.25 -21.05 0.37
N VAL A 73 -35.00 -20.58 0.30
CA VAL A 73 -34.29 -20.28 -0.95
C VAL A 73 -33.70 -21.57 -1.51
N LYS A 74 -34.36 -22.15 -2.52
CA LYS A 74 -34.03 -23.49 -3.02
C LYS A 74 -32.77 -23.53 -3.86
N ASP A 75 -32.43 -22.40 -4.47
CA ASP A 75 -31.30 -22.22 -5.39
C ASP A 75 -30.18 -21.36 -4.78
N LEU A 76 -30.07 -21.34 -3.44
CA LEU A 76 -29.13 -20.49 -2.71
C LEU A 76 -27.67 -20.69 -3.16
N ASP A 77 -27.26 -21.93 -3.39
CA ASP A 77 -25.89 -22.27 -3.81
C ASP A 77 -25.64 -21.96 -5.31
N GLN A 78 -26.68 -21.58 -6.06
CA GLN A 78 -26.62 -21.15 -7.47
C GLN A 78 -26.67 -19.62 -7.61
N LEU A 79 -26.62 -18.88 -6.51
CA LEU A 79 -26.56 -17.41 -6.55
C LEU A 79 -25.11 -16.98 -6.75
N PHE A 80 -24.85 -16.29 -7.85
CA PHE A 80 -23.52 -15.82 -8.21
C PHE A 80 -23.49 -14.29 -8.32
N CYS A 81 -22.35 -13.73 -7.93
CA CYS A 81 -22.05 -12.32 -8.04
C CYS A 81 -21.98 -11.87 -9.50
N HIS A 82 -22.60 -10.73 -9.78
CA HIS A 82 -22.49 -10.00 -11.02
C HIS A 82 -21.69 -8.71 -10.81
N GLY A 83 -20.85 -8.38 -11.79
CA GLY A 83 -19.92 -7.26 -11.76
C GLY A 83 -18.59 -7.54 -11.03
N MET A 84 -17.63 -6.67 -11.28
CA MET A 84 -16.35 -6.62 -10.55
C MET A 84 -16.58 -6.14 -9.10
N PRO A 85 -15.75 -6.57 -8.12
CA PRO A 85 -14.54 -7.40 -8.24
C PRO A 85 -14.79 -8.91 -8.07
N HIS A 86 -16.04 -9.35 -7.97
CA HIS A 86 -16.38 -10.72 -7.58
C HIS A 86 -17.17 -11.51 -8.63
N GLN A 87 -17.17 -11.07 -9.88
CA GLN A 87 -17.87 -11.69 -11.01
C GLN A 87 -17.75 -13.23 -10.98
N GLY A 88 -18.90 -13.91 -11.03
CA GLY A 88 -18.99 -15.37 -11.10
C GLY A 88 -18.68 -16.11 -9.79
N LYS A 89 -18.42 -15.40 -8.68
CA LYS A 89 -18.20 -16.02 -7.37
C LYS A 89 -19.53 -16.27 -6.66
N PRO A 90 -19.63 -17.32 -5.82
CA PRO A 90 -20.87 -17.63 -5.11
C PRO A 90 -21.20 -16.53 -4.08
N LEU A 91 -22.44 -16.05 -4.11
CA LEU A 91 -22.91 -14.89 -3.34
C LEU A 91 -22.80 -15.10 -1.82
N LEU A 92 -23.20 -16.26 -1.32
CA LEU A 92 -23.24 -16.54 0.12
C LEU A 92 -21.84 -16.59 0.76
N PRO A 93 -20.83 -17.30 0.22
CA PRO A 93 -19.46 -17.22 0.72
C PRO A 93 -18.89 -15.79 0.73
N ILE A 94 -19.15 -14.99 -0.31
CA ILE A 94 -18.73 -13.58 -0.35
C ILE A 94 -19.35 -12.79 0.80
N ALA A 95 -20.66 -12.90 1.01
CA ALA A 95 -21.35 -12.23 2.11
C ALA A 95 -20.80 -12.62 3.49
N GLN A 96 -20.43 -13.90 3.67
CA GLN A 96 -19.80 -14.38 4.91
C GLN A 96 -18.45 -13.71 5.17
N TYR A 97 -17.61 -13.54 4.14
CA TYR A 97 -16.34 -12.80 4.29
C TYR A 97 -16.57 -11.33 4.64
N PHE A 98 -17.57 -10.67 4.02
CA PHE A 98 -17.94 -9.31 4.39
C PHE A 98 -18.36 -9.18 5.86
N LYS A 99 -19.15 -10.13 6.39
CA LYS A 99 -19.54 -10.16 7.82
C LYS A 99 -18.31 -10.18 8.74
N VAL A 100 -17.34 -11.05 8.44
CA VAL A 100 -16.12 -11.22 9.25
C VAL A 100 -15.25 -9.96 9.19
N ASN A 101 -15.18 -9.30 8.03
CA ASN A 101 -14.36 -8.11 7.83
C ASN A 101 -14.92 -6.85 8.51
N VAL A 102 -16.25 -6.69 8.60
CA VAL A 102 -16.87 -5.65 9.42
C VAL A 102 -16.52 -5.82 10.92
N ILE A 103 -16.19 -7.05 11.35
CA ILE A 103 -15.81 -7.38 12.73
C ILE A 103 -14.29 -7.36 12.96
N LEU A 104 -13.46 -7.10 11.94
CA LEU A 104 -12.01 -6.93 12.11
C LEU A 104 -11.71 -5.61 12.85
N ARG A 105 -11.91 -5.62 14.17
CA ARG A 105 -11.49 -4.57 15.10
C ARG A 105 -9.96 -4.52 15.08
N THR A 106 -9.38 -3.56 14.38
CA THR A 106 -7.99 -3.20 14.61
C THR A 106 -7.89 -2.55 15.98
N ASN A 107 -7.39 -3.30 16.96
CA ASN A 107 -7.04 -2.78 18.26
C ASN A 107 -5.60 -2.24 18.20
N VAL A 108 -5.39 -1.05 17.62
CA VAL A 108 -4.11 -0.31 17.68
C VAL A 108 -4.39 1.19 17.54
N GLN A 109 -3.64 2.00 18.28
CA GLN A 109 -3.74 3.45 18.53
C GLN A 109 -3.79 4.40 17.32
N LYS A 110 -3.97 3.91 16.09
CA LYS A 110 -4.17 4.66 14.85
C LYS A 110 -5.16 3.88 13.96
N LYS A 111 -6.35 4.44 13.72
CA LYS A 111 -7.48 3.73 13.08
C LYS A 111 -7.26 3.48 11.58
N CYS A 112 -6.59 2.40 11.18
CA CYS A 112 -6.51 2.03 9.76
C CYS A 112 -7.88 1.55 9.23
N GLU A 113 -8.13 1.75 7.94
CA GLU A 113 -9.30 1.22 7.25
C GLU A 113 -9.00 -0.20 6.73
N CYS A 114 -9.95 -1.12 6.88
CA CYS A 114 -9.80 -2.50 6.42
C CYS A 114 -10.96 -2.86 5.50
N SER A 115 -10.67 -3.47 4.36
CA SER A 115 -11.70 -3.85 3.38
C SER A 115 -11.40 -5.20 2.72
N LEU A 116 -12.45 -5.87 2.25
CA LEU A 116 -12.33 -7.03 1.38
C LEU A 116 -12.02 -6.52 -0.02
N SER A 117 -10.79 -6.73 -0.50
CA SER A 117 -10.39 -6.28 -1.82
C SER A 117 -10.84 -7.25 -2.90
N HIS A 118 -10.51 -8.53 -2.73
CA HIS A 118 -10.85 -9.59 -3.68
C HIS A 118 -10.98 -10.93 -2.94
N VAL A 119 -11.60 -11.91 -3.60
CA VAL A 119 -11.62 -13.29 -3.13
C VAL A 119 -11.01 -14.12 -4.25
N VAL A 120 -10.02 -14.95 -3.95
CA VAL A 120 -9.33 -15.78 -4.95
C VAL A 120 -9.58 -17.25 -4.69
N ARG A 121 -9.38 -18.10 -5.69
CA ARG A 121 -9.33 -19.55 -5.47
C ARG A 121 -7.88 -19.93 -5.21
N ASP A 122 -7.64 -20.67 -4.14
CA ASP A 122 -6.34 -21.26 -3.89
C ASP A 122 -6.07 -22.36 -4.93
N PRO A 123 -4.96 -22.32 -5.67
CA PRO A 123 -4.71 -23.25 -6.77
C PRO A 123 -4.45 -24.69 -6.31
N LYS A 124 -4.15 -24.92 -5.02
CA LYS A 124 -3.87 -26.26 -4.48
C LYS A 124 -5.13 -26.93 -3.91
N THR A 125 -5.99 -26.14 -3.29
CA THR A 125 -7.16 -26.62 -2.54
C THR A 125 -8.49 -26.32 -3.23
N ASP A 126 -8.49 -25.45 -4.26
CA ASP A 126 -9.68 -24.89 -4.92
C ASP A 126 -10.66 -24.15 -3.99
N LEU A 127 -10.23 -23.89 -2.75
CA LEU A 127 -11.03 -23.15 -1.77
C LEU A 127 -10.96 -21.64 -2.03
N LEU A 128 -12.07 -20.96 -1.76
CA LEU A 128 -12.09 -19.50 -1.78
C LEU A 128 -11.30 -18.93 -0.60
N GLU A 129 -10.41 -18.00 -0.88
CA GLU A 129 -9.64 -17.26 0.12
C GLU A 129 -9.89 -15.75 -0.01
N PRO A 130 -10.22 -15.06 1.10
CA PRO A 130 -10.37 -13.61 1.09
C PRO A 130 -9.01 -12.92 1.09
N ILE A 131 -8.92 -11.84 0.32
CA ILE A 131 -7.77 -10.95 0.31
C ILE A 131 -8.15 -9.63 0.98
N ILE A 132 -7.51 -9.40 2.12
CA ILE A 132 -7.74 -8.22 2.95
C ILE A 132 -6.74 -7.13 2.58
N MET A 133 -7.29 -5.93 2.36
CA MET A 133 -6.57 -4.69 2.17
C MET A 133 -6.67 -3.87 3.44
N VAL A 134 -5.53 -3.38 3.91
CA VAL A 134 -5.43 -2.50 5.06
C VAL A 134 -4.86 -1.18 4.60
N ASN A 135 -5.58 -0.09 4.84
CA ASN A 135 -5.16 1.26 4.52
C ASN A 135 -4.85 2.06 5.78
N CYS A 136 -3.56 2.29 5.98
CA CYS A 136 -2.96 3.07 7.07
C CYS A 136 -2.28 4.35 6.56
N SER A 137 -2.59 4.79 5.34
CA SER A 137 -1.98 5.99 4.73
C SER A 137 -2.34 7.26 5.48
N ASN A 138 -1.41 8.22 5.54
CA ASN A 138 -1.58 9.54 6.17
C ASN A 138 -2.07 9.44 7.63
N ARG A 139 -1.45 8.56 8.43
CA ARG A 139 -1.80 8.35 9.86
C ARG A 139 -0.63 8.63 10.79
N ASP A 140 0.41 9.32 10.33
CA ASP A 140 1.62 9.67 11.06
C ASP A 140 2.41 8.45 11.59
N PHE A 141 2.34 7.29 10.93
CA PHE A 141 3.15 6.14 11.34
C PHE A 141 4.64 6.46 11.23
N THR A 142 5.39 6.22 12.28
CA THR A 142 6.87 6.29 12.28
C THR A 142 7.51 4.91 12.10
N GLU A 143 6.72 3.87 12.35
CA GLU A 143 7.13 2.47 12.28
C GLU A 143 6.03 1.63 11.64
N LEU A 144 6.41 0.47 11.10
CA LEU A 144 5.45 -0.51 10.56
C LEU A 144 4.52 -1.02 11.69
N PRO A 145 3.19 -1.16 11.46
CA PRO A 145 2.26 -1.67 12.45
C PRO A 145 2.69 -3.02 13.05
N SER A 146 2.65 -3.16 14.37
CA SER A 146 3.07 -4.41 15.02
C SER A 146 2.11 -5.58 14.77
N ARG A 147 0.84 -5.28 14.45
CA ARG A 147 -0.22 -6.26 14.20
C ARG A 147 -0.99 -5.89 12.94
N LEU A 148 -1.32 -6.90 12.15
CA LEU A 148 -2.21 -6.80 10.99
C LEU A 148 -3.36 -7.81 11.16
N PRO A 149 -4.54 -7.52 10.59
CA PRO A 149 -5.59 -8.52 10.45
C PRO A 149 -5.08 -9.81 9.80
N ARG A 150 -5.72 -10.93 10.11
CA ARG A 150 -5.41 -12.20 9.43
C ARG A 150 -5.77 -12.07 7.95
N LYS A 151 -5.02 -12.76 7.09
CA LYS A 151 -5.21 -12.78 5.62
C LYS A 151 -5.02 -11.40 4.95
N THR A 152 -4.35 -10.45 5.61
CA THR A 152 -3.84 -9.23 4.96
C THR A 152 -2.83 -9.63 3.89
N LYS A 153 -3.12 -9.22 2.65
CA LYS A 153 -2.23 -9.35 1.49
C LYS A 153 -1.82 -8.00 0.92
N ILE A 154 -2.61 -6.96 1.13
CA ILE A 154 -2.36 -5.61 0.63
C ILE A 154 -2.28 -4.66 1.81
N LEU A 155 -1.20 -3.87 1.89
CA LEU A 155 -1.00 -2.87 2.93
C LEU A 155 -0.58 -1.53 2.30
N HIS A 156 -1.37 -0.51 2.58
CA HIS A 156 -1.13 0.87 2.21
C HIS A 156 -0.63 1.65 3.44
N LEU A 157 0.53 2.27 3.32
CA LEU A 157 1.24 3.04 4.34
C LEU A 157 1.81 4.35 3.77
N GLU A 158 1.25 4.84 2.67
CA GLU A 158 1.70 6.04 1.97
C GLU A 158 1.58 7.30 2.86
N GLY A 159 2.46 8.28 2.66
CA GLY A 159 2.38 9.58 3.33
C GLY A 159 2.56 9.50 4.84
N ASN A 160 3.46 8.62 5.31
CA ASN A 160 3.83 8.47 6.70
C ASN A 160 5.32 8.85 6.91
N SER A 161 5.89 8.56 8.08
CA SER A 161 7.28 8.86 8.42
C SER A 161 8.09 7.60 8.72
N ILE A 162 7.80 6.48 8.02
CA ILE A 162 8.44 5.19 8.24
C ILE A 162 9.82 5.16 7.59
N ALA A 163 10.85 4.76 8.34
CA ALA A 163 12.19 4.53 7.81
C ALA A 163 12.64 3.06 7.93
N ASN A 164 12.31 2.42 9.06
CA ASN A 164 12.81 1.08 9.38
C ASN A 164 11.92 -0.03 8.81
N LEU A 165 12.47 -0.83 7.88
CA LEU A 165 11.78 -1.96 7.26
C LEU A 165 12.05 -3.33 7.92
N LYS A 166 12.88 -3.39 8.97
CA LYS A 166 13.22 -4.65 9.68
C LYS A 166 12.00 -5.52 10.05
N PRO A 167 10.83 -4.97 10.47
CA PRO A 167 9.65 -5.77 10.76
C PRO A 167 9.16 -6.65 9.61
N LEU A 168 9.40 -6.30 8.33
CA LEU A 168 9.04 -7.16 7.20
C LEU A 168 9.81 -8.49 7.21
N LYS A 169 11.01 -8.51 7.79
CA LYS A 169 11.85 -9.71 7.96
C LYS A 169 11.54 -10.46 9.25
N THR A 170 11.26 -9.75 10.35
CA THR A 170 11.19 -10.35 11.69
C THR A 170 9.78 -10.60 12.22
N ASN A 171 8.77 -9.85 11.77
CA ASN A 171 7.42 -9.94 12.30
C ASN A 171 6.56 -10.89 11.43
N PRO A 172 6.05 -12.00 12.00
CA PRO A 172 5.28 -13.00 11.25
C PRO A 172 3.97 -12.46 10.65
N ALA A 173 3.44 -11.34 11.13
CA ALA A 173 2.25 -10.69 10.57
C ALA A 173 2.44 -10.30 9.09
N TYR A 174 3.68 -10.05 8.66
CA TYR A 174 4.02 -9.65 7.30
C TYR A 174 4.30 -10.82 6.36
N ARG A 175 4.36 -12.06 6.88
CA ARG A 175 4.76 -13.23 6.08
C ARG A 175 3.79 -13.52 4.93
N SER A 176 2.51 -13.19 5.10
CA SER A 176 1.50 -13.38 4.07
C SER A 176 1.35 -12.18 3.15
N LEU A 177 1.96 -11.04 3.46
CA LEU A 177 1.80 -9.78 2.73
C LEU A 177 2.43 -9.90 1.33
N MET A 178 1.68 -9.49 0.31
CA MET A 178 2.10 -9.57 -1.10
C MET A 178 2.31 -8.18 -1.70
N ASP A 179 1.48 -7.21 -1.32
CA ASP A 179 1.54 -5.84 -1.82
C ASP A 179 1.80 -4.89 -0.67
N LEU A 180 2.84 -4.08 -0.80
CA LEU A 180 3.20 -3.05 0.16
C LEU A 180 3.45 -1.73 -0.56
N TYR A 181 2.70 -0.71 -0.17
CA TYR A 181 2.85 0.65 -0.68
C TYR A 181 3.39 1.53 0.45
N LEU A 182 4.61 2.03 0.25
CA LEU A 182 5.34 2.86 1.21
C LEU A 182 5.71 4.21 0.61
N ASP A 183 4.95 4.68 -0.38
CA ASP A 183 5.24 5.94 -1.06
C ASP A 183 5.26 7.13 -0.08
N ASN A 184 6.12 8.11 -0.33
CA ASN A 184 6.26 9.32 0.48
C ASN A 184 6.50 9.00 1.98
N ASN A 185 7.49 8.15 2.25
CA ASN A 185 7.99 7.83 3.58
C ASN A 185 9.46 8.27 3.71
N ARG A 186 10.19 7.72 4.69
CA ARG A 186 11.59 8.07 5.00
C ARG A 186 12.55 6.89 4.81
N VAL A 187 12.19 5.91 3.98
CA VAL A 187 13.03 4.72 3.71
C VAL A 187 14.26 5.14 2.91
N ASP A 188 15.45 4.81 3.37
CA ASP A 188 16.72 5.10 2.68
C ASP A 188 17.34 3.85 2.03
N SER A 189 17.03 2.66 2.55
CA SER A 189 17.58 1.41 2.06
C SER A 189 16.63 0.24 2.32
N ILE A 190 16.60 -0.71 1.40
CA ILE A 190 15.94 -2.01 1.58
C ILE A 190 16.91 -3.11 2.01
N GLY A 191 18.20 -2.80 2.20
CA GLY A 191 19.24 -3.81 2.47
C GLY A 191 18.99 -4.64 3.73
N VAL A 192 18.25 -4.09 4.71
CA VAL A 192 17.80 -4.84 5.90
C VAL A 192 16.94 -6.07 5.57
N LEU A 193 16.30 -6.06 4.40
CA LEU A 193 15.45 -7.14 3.90
C LEU A 193 16.22 -8.22 3.14
N GLU A 194 17.53 -8.07 2.95
CA GLU A 194 18.36 -9.03 2.24
C GLU A 194 18.28 -10.42 2.91
N GLY A 195 18.07 -11.44 2.08
CA GLY A 195 17.83 -12.82 2.52
C GLY A 195 16.50 -13.05 3.24
N SER A 196 15.60 -12.06 3.30
CA SER A 196 14.27 -12.26 3.88
C SER A 196 13.34 -12.99 2.91
N HIS A 197 12.46 -13.83 3.46
CA HIS A 197 11.40 -14.48 2.67
C HIS A 197 10.49 -13.46 1.98
N TRP A 198 10.21 -12.32 2.61
CA TRP A 198 9.30 -11.33 2.05
C TRP A 198 9.85 -10.72 0.75
N LEU A 199 11.14 -10.36 0.74
CA LEU A 199 11.80 -9.75 -0.42
C LEU A 199 11.84 -10.66 -1.66
N THR A 200 11.65 -11.97 -1.50
CA THR A 200 11.61 -12.93 -2.62
C THR A 200 10.19 -13.37 -3.02
N HIS A 201 9.14 -12.93 -2.32
CA HIS A 201 7.76 -13.43 -2.50
C HIS A 201 6.70 -12.33 -2.64
N PHE A 202 7.08 -11.06 -2.55
CA PHE A 202 6.14 -9.96 -2.78
C PHE A 202 5.71 -9.91 -4.25
N ARG A 203 4.52 -9.36 -4.48
CA ARG A 203 3.96 -9.11 -5.81
C ARG A 203 4.20 -7.66 -6.23
N ALA A 204 3.94 -6.70 -5.33
CA ALA A 204 4.14 -5.27 -5.57
C ALA A 204 4.82 -4.60 -4.35
N PHE A 205 5.81 -3.75 -4.60
CA PHE A 205 6.53 -3.04 -3.54
C PHE A 205 6.88 -1.61 -3.98
N SER A 206 5.97 -0.67 -3.73
CA SER A 206 6.13 0.72 -4.13
C SER A 206 6.86 1.53 -3.06
N LEU A 207 7.86 2.29 -3.49
CA LEU A 207 8.74 3.10 -2.65
C LEU A 207 8.94 4.53 -3.20
N LYS A 208 8.00 5.04 -3.99
CA LYS A 208 8.14 6.34 -4.67
C LYS A 208 8.25 7.46 -3.65
N GLY A 209 9.09 8.48 -3.89
CA GLY A 209 9.21 9.63 -2.99
C GLY A 209 9.82 9.29 -1.62
N ASN A 210 10.59 8.21 -1.51
CA ASN A 210 11.42 7.88 -0.34
C ASN A 210 12.85 8.42 -0.49
N LYS A 211 13.72 8.10 0.48
CA LYS A 211 15.11 8.58 0.54
C LYS A 211 16.14 7.66 -0.13
N LEU A 212 15.74 7.01 -1.22
CA LEU A 212 16.53 5.93 -1.83
C LEU A 212 17.67 6.48 -2.69
N THR A 213 18.82 5.80 -2.67
CA THR A 213 19.95 6.13 -3.55
C THR A 213 19.94 5.29 -4.83
N LYS A 214 20.61 5.80 -5.87
CA LYS A 214 20.73 5.12 -7.16
C LYS A 214 21.46 3.79 -7.05
N GLU A 215 22.54 3.74 -6.28
CA GLU A 215 23.34 2.53 -6.06
C GLU A 215 22.50 1.42 -5.42
N MET A 216 21.64 1.80 -4.46
CA MET A 216 20.73 0.87 -3.81
C MET A 216 19.73 0.29 -4.83
N LEU A 217 19.09 1.14 -5.62
CA LEU A 217 18.15 0.66 -6.65
C LEU A 217 18.82 -0.23 -7.70
N GLN A 218 20.05 0.09 -8.12
CA GLN A 218 20.80 -0.76 -9.04
C GLN A 218 21.09 -2.14 -8.44
N LYS A 219 21.47 -2.19 -7.16
CA LYS A 219 21.71 -3.46 -6.45
C LYS A 219 20.45 -4.34 -6.40
N TYR A 220 19.28 -3.75 -6.23
CA TYR A 220 18.01 -4.48 -6.05
C TYR A 220 17.06 -4.41 -7.26
N ALA A 221 17.51 -3.94 -8.42
CA ALA A 221 16.68 -3.75 -9.62
C ALA A 221 15.99 -5.04 -10.10
N SER A 222 16.60 -6.20 -9.88
CA SER A 222 16.01 -7.50 -10.23
C SER A 222 14.88 -7.93 -9.29
N GLN A 223 14.82 -7.36 -8.09
CA GLN A 223 13.84 -7.69 -7.07
C GLN A 223 12.68 -6.69 -7.09
N VAL A 224 12.97 -5.39 -7.23
CA VAL A 224 11.98 -4.32 -7.26
C VAL A 224 11.44 -4.14 -8.68
N LYS A 225 10.28 -4.77 -8.98
CA LYS A 225 9.70 -4.82 -10.34
C LYS A 225 9.38 -3.45 -10.93
N ASP A 226 9.03 -2.49 -10.08
CA ASP A 226 8.68 -1.11 -10.39
C ASP A 226 9.86 -0.15 -10.17
N VAL A 227 11.10 -0.65 -10.20
CA VAL A 227 12.33 0.16 -10.02
C VAL A 227 12.38 1.37 -10.97
N HIS A 228 11.84 1.24 -12.18
CA HIS A 228 11.79 2.33 -13.17
C HIS A 228 10.78 3.44 -12.82
N ASP A 229 9.78 3.15 -11.99
CA ASP A 229 8.79 4.13 -11.57
C ASP A 229 9.19 4.86 -10.28
N ILE A 230 10.32 4.48 -9.65
CA ILE A 230 10.82 5.11 -8.43
C ILE A 230 11.51 6.43 -8.78
N LYS A 231 10.96 7.51 -8.23
CA LYS A 231 11.39 8.89 -8.45
C LYS A 231 11.89 9.53 -7.16
N CYS A 232 12.76 10.54 -7.27
CA CYS A 232 13.12 11.39 -6.15
C CYS A 232 11.88 12.07 -5.55
N SER A 233 11.90 12.32 -4.24
CA SER A 233 10.87 13.12 -3.58
C SER A 233 10.84 14.54 -4.12
N TYR A 234 9.67 15.19 -4.04
CA TYR A 234 9.57 16.61 -4.38
C TYR A 234 10.41 17.45 -3.41
N VAL A 235 11.31 18.24 -3.96
CA VAL A 235 12.07 19.28 -3.26
C VAL A 235 12.06 20.55 -4.10
N GLU A 236 11.73 21.67 -3.45
CA GLU A 236 11.69 22.98 -4.09
C GLU A 236 13.11 23.44 -4.44
N GLY A 237 13.35 23.80 -5.70
CA GLY A 237 14.65 24.26 -6.18
C GLY A 237 15.68 23.15 -6.46
N ASP A 238 15.32 21.86 -6.34
CA ASP A 238 16.18 20.75 -6.77
C ASP A 238 15.90 20.35 -8.23
N GLU A 239 16.94 20.31 -9.06
CA GLU A 239 16.84 19.83 -10.45
C GLU A 239 16.53 18.33 -10.52
N ASN A 240 16.88 17.57 -9.48
CA ASN A 240 16.60 16.14 -9.41
C ASN A 240 15.20 15.81 -8.88
N SER A 241 14.42 16.82 -8.51
CA SER A 241 13.07 16.68 -7.97
C SER A 241 12.16 15.92 -8.94
N LEU A 242 11.50 14.87 -8.44
CA LEU A 242 10.58 14.02 -9.22
C LEU A 242 11.19 13.28 -10.43
N LEU A 243 12.51 13.33 -10.63
CA LEU A 243 13.17 12.54 -11.68
C LEU A 243 13.23 11.05 -11.32
N PRO A 244 13.09 10.15 -12.30
CA PRO A 244 13.36 8.73 -12.09
C PRO A 244 14.80 8.52 -11.62
N ILE A 245 14.98 7.78 -10.53
CA ILE A 245 16.32 7.56 -9.96
C ILE A 245 17.23 6.79 -10.93
N ALA A 246 16.63 5.97 -11.80
CA ALA A 246 17.34 5.28 -12.88
C ALA A 246 18.00 6.23 -13.90
N GLU A 247 17.44 7.43 -14.10
CA GLU A 247 17.89 8.42 -15.08
C GLU A 247 18.93 9.41 -14.51
N LEU A 248 19.09 9.45 -13.19
CA LEU A 248 20.11 10.26 -12.53
C LEU A 248 21.51 9.92 -13.06
N SER A 249 22.43 10.89 -13.09
CA SER A 249 23.85 10.63 -13.32
C SER A 249 24.46 9.75 -12.21
N ARG A 250 25.63 9.13 -12.44
CA ARG A 250 26.28 8.27 -11.42
C ARG A 250 26.68 9.01 -10.13
N SER A 251 26.78 10.33 -10.17
CA SER A 251 27.17 11.17 -9.03
C SER A 251 26.02 12.01 -8.45
N SER A 252 24.82 11.94 -9.03
CA SER A 252 23.65 12.69 -8.56
C SER A 252 22.80 11.82 -7.63
N VAL A 253 22.36 12.43 -6.54
CA VAL A 253 21.55 11.82 -5.48
C VAL A 253 20.29 12.65 -5.32
N CYS A 254 19.18 12.03 -4.92
CA CYS A 254 18.01 12.79 -4.48
C CYS A 254 18.39 13.60 -3.24
N ARG A 255 18.31 14.93 -3.31
CA ARG A 255 18.66 15.79 -2.16
C ARG A 255 17.48 15.92 -1.22
N PHE A 256 17.74 16.14 0.07
CA PHE A 256 16.69 16.41 1.06
C PHE A 256 16.80 17.83 1.63
N PRO A 257 15.69 18.47 2.05
CA PRO A 257 15.69 19.84 2.57
C PRO A 257 16.71 20.11 3.70
N THR A 258 16.97 19.12 4.54
CA THR A 258 17.92 19.23 5.67
C THR A 258 19.39 19.16 5.26
N GLU A 259 19.70 18.68 4.06
CA GLU A 259 21.09 18.55 3.58
C GLU A 259 21.62 19.83 2.93
N TYR A 260 20.73 20.75 2.51
CA TYR A 260 21.14 22.05 1.95
C TYR A 260 22.01 22.85 2.93
N SER A 261 21.59 22.95 4.18
CA SER A 261 22.33 23.72 5.19
C SER A 261 23.68 23.10 5.55
N VAL A 262 23.78 21.77 5.53
CA VAL A 262 25.02 21.06 5.84
C VAL A 262 26.03 21.20 4.70
N GLN A 263 25.57 21.07 3.45
CA GLN A 263 26.45 21.19 2.29
C GLN A 263 26.99 22.62 2.13
N GLU A 264 26.14 23.64 2.32
CA GLU A 264 26.58 25.04 2.30
C GLU A 264 27.65 25.32 3.37
N ALA A 265 27.49 24.76 4.57
CA ALA A 265 28.48 24.88 5.64
C ALA A 265 29.79 24.17 5.29
N LEU A 266 29.72 23.00 4.63
CA LEU A 266 30.90 22.25 4.20
C LEU A 266 31.66 22.97 3.09
N ASP A 267 30.95 23.55 2.13
CA ASP A 267 31.54 24.29 1.02
C ASP A 267 32.21 25.58 1.52
N LEU A 268 31.60 26.28 2.47
CA LEU A 268 32.21 27.43 3.15
C LEU A 268 33.49 27.04 3.90
N LEU A 269 33.45 25.91 4.64
CA LEU A 269 34.63 25.40 5.34
C LEU A 269 35.76 25.08 4.36
N ASN A 270 35.46 24.41 3.25
CA ASN A 270 36.43 24.07 2.21
C ASN A 270 37.04 25.34 1.58
N ALA A 271 36.23 26.37 1.32
CA ALA A 271 36.73 27.66 0.84
C ALA A 271 37.68 28.33 1.86
N VAL A 272 37.34 28.31 3.15
CA VAL A 272 38.22 28.84 4.20
C VAL A 272 39.54 28.07 4.26
N LEU A 273 39.50 26.73 4.21
CA LEU A 273 40.69 25.89 4.19
C LEU A 273 41.57 26.17 2.96
N ALA A 274 40.98 26.31 1.77
CA ALA A 274 41.71 26.65 0.55
C ALA A 274 42.39 28.03 0.67
N CYS A 275 41.69 29.03 1.19
CA CYS A 275 42.27 30.36 1.44
C CYS A 275 43.44 30.32 2.42
N LEU A 276 43.34 29.53 3.50
CA LEU A 276 44.43 29.34 4.46
C LEU A 276 45.64 28.67 3.82
N ILE A 277 45.43 27.64 2.99
CA ILE A 277 46.50 26.96 2.25
C ILE A 277 47.21 27.96 1.31
N ILE A 278 46.46 28.75 0.54
CA ILE A 278 47.01 29.78 -0.35
C ILE A 278 47.82 30.81 0.44
N PHE A 279 47.33 31.25 1.59
CA PHE A 279 48.05 32.18 2.46
C PHE A 279 49.36 31.59 2.98
N ILE A 280 49.35 30.35 3.45
CA ILE A 280 50.55 29.65 3.94
C ILE A 280 51.58 29.48 2.81
N LEU A 281 51.14 29.04 1.63
CA LEU A 281 52.01 28.89 0.46
C LEU A 281 52.56 30.25 -0.01
N GLY A 282 51.74 31.30 0.00
CA GLY A 282 52.15 32.66 -0.33
C GLY A 282 53.19 33.19 0.66
N LYS A 283 52.98 32.98 1.96
CA LYS A 283 53.93 33.35 3.02
C LYS A 283 55.24 32.57 2.90
N LEU A 284 55.17 31.27 2.61
CA LEU A 284 56.34 30.43 2.37
C LEU A 284 57.14 30.92 1.16
N ALA A 285 56.46 31.25 0.06
CA ALA A 285 57.09 31.79 -1.14
C ALA A 285 57.73 33.17 -0.88
N TYR A 286 57.04 34.04 -0.14
CA TYR A 286 57.55 35.34 0.28
C TYR A 286 58.82 35.21 1.14
N ASP A 287 58.78 34.36 2.16
CA ASP A 287 59.91 34.10 3.06
C ASP A 287 61.10 33.52 2.31
N TYR A 288 60.86 32.57 1.40
CA TYR A 288 61.88 31.98 0.53
C TYR A 288 62.53 33.04 -0.38
N TYR A 289 61.73 33.89 -1.02
CA TYR A 289 62.21 34.96 -1.87
C TYR A 289 63.04 35.99 -1.10
N HIS A 290 62.56 36.43 0.07
CA HIS A 290 63.26 37.38 0.93
C HIS A 290 64.60 36.81 1.41
N PHE A 291 64.63 35.54 1.84
CA PHE A 291 65.86 34.85 2.21
C PHE A 291 66.87 34.83 1.06
N LYS A 292 66.42 34.51 -0.17
CA LYS A 292 67.28 34.47 -1.35
C LYS A 292 67.88 35.84 -1.72
N ARG A 293 67.16 36.95 -1.46
CA ARG A 293 67.65 38.31 -1.74
C ARG A 293 68.51 38.91 -0.63
N THR A 294 68.24 38.59 0.63
CA THR A 294 68.85 39.29 1.78
C THR A 294 69.81 38.43 2.60
N GLY A 295 69.81 37.10 2.40
CA GLY A 295 70.58 36.13 3.20
C GLY A 295 70.11 35.99 4.65
N ARG A 296 69.03 36.67 5.05
CA ARG A 296 68.51 36.66 6.43
C ARG A 296 67.29 35.75 6.53
N LEU A 297 67.33 34.83 7.49
CA LEU A 297 66.25 33.90 7.78
C LEU A 297 65.00 34.64 8.29
N PRO A 298 63.78 34.09 8.06
CA PRO A 298 62.55 34.61 8.65
C PRO A 298 62.67 34.67 10.18
N TRP A 299 62.11 35.72 10.80
CA TRP A 299 62.20 35.95 12.25
C TRP A 299 61.78 34.75 13.11
N ILE A 300 60.83 33.93 12.63
CA ILE A 300 60.34 32.77 13.37
C ILE A 300 61.41 31.68 13.55
N VAL A 301 62.35 31.55 12.59
CA VAL A 301 63.47 30.59 12.65
C VAL A 301 64.55 31.09 13.60
N THR A 302 64.69 32.41 13.76
CA THR A 302 65.68 33.00 14.70
C THR A 302 65.30 32.86 16.17
N LYS A 303 64.09 32.36 16.46
CA LYS A 303 63.55 32.15 17.82
C LYS A 303 63.20 30.70 18.15
N MET A 304 63.47 29.76 17.23
CA MET A 304 63.40 28.34 17.54
C MET A 304 64.70 27.94 18.28
N PRO A 305 64.62 27.36 19.49
CA PRO A 305 65.80 26.88 20.22
C PRO A 305 66.53 25.74 19.50
#